data_AF-A0A8S1PZA1-F1
#
_entry.id   AF-A0A8S1PZA1-F1
#
_cell.length_a   1.000
_cell.length_b   1.000
_cell.length_c   1.000
_cell.angle_alpha   90.00
_cell.angle_beta   90.00
_cell.angle_gamma   90.00
#
_symmetry.space_group_name_H-M   'P 1'
#
loop_
_entity.id
_entity.type
_entity.pdbx_description
1 polymer ?
#
loop_
_entity_poly.entity_id
_entity_poly.type
_entity_poly.pdbx_seq_one_letter_code
_entity_poly.pdbx_strand_id
1 'polypeptide(L)'
;MDLNQLECLLQQLTEAKDQILKTANYCSAYPESATQIAIMIENEFIQTRKDKKRIYLYLIHQIILDENQLKRQDNPFLKAFGGKLKKLLGDFCIVDDIKDLESAHTIIKRWDRDQIFHPSFTSKLKSILQPKYDQLKQQQETFNALNQTDASANKVLQHNIQTVQSIEQSHKIYKHLKQLADIDSKTLEFNCSYDKFDEKTTSNQELQGLIEEGETCREQLIQSIIHLQQFYIDMAIQGENLQSDYYQGMQKKIDYYKEKKREL
;
A
#
# COMPACT_ATOMS: atom_id res chain seq x y z
N MET A 1 30.57 -26.05 -27.87
CA MET A 1 29.28 -25.84 -27.19
C MET A 1 28.14 -26.26 -28.10
N ASP A 2 27.11 -26.94 -27.59
CA ASP A 2 25.86 -27.17 -28.32
C ASP A 2 24.90 -25.99 -28.10
N LEU A 3 24.63 -25.24 -29.16
CA LEU A 3 23.76 -24.05 -29.15
C LEU A 3 22.29 -24.42 -28.97
N ASN A 4 21.83 -25.50 -29.58
CA ASN A 4 20.44 -25.96 -29.46
C ASN A 4 20.14 -26.35 -28.02
N GLN A 5 21.12 -26.95 -27.34
CA GLN A 5 20.98 -27.28 -25.93
C GLN A 5 20.89 -26.04 -25.04
N LEU A 6 21.63 -24.97 -25.33
CA LEU A 6 21.49 -23.70 -24.60
C LEU A 6 20.11 -23.07 -24.85
N GLU A 7 19.63 -23.05 -26.09
CA GLU A 7 18.29 -22.54 -26.42
C GLU A 7 17.20 -23.30 -25.65
N CYS A 8 17.26 -24.64 -25.62
CA CYS A 8 16.33 -25.44 -24.83
C CYS A 8 16.39 -25.11 -23.32
N LEU A 9 17.58 -24.91 -22.76
CA LEU A 9 17.74 -24.54 -21.35
C LEU A 9 17.18 -23.14 -21.05
N LEU A 10 17.34 -22.19 -21.97
CA LEU A 10 16.79 -20.83 -21.82
C LEU A 10 15.26 -20.84 -21.93
N GLN A 11 14.69 -21.61 -22.84
CA GLN A 11 13.23 -21.76 -22.98
C GLN A 11 12.58 -22.42 -21.76
N GLN A 12 13.30 -23.33 -21.10
CA GLN A 12 12.85 -24.02 -19.87
C GLN A 12 13.19 -23.27 -18.58
N LEU A 13 13.80 -22.08 -18.69
CA LEU A 13 14.28 -21.34 -17.53
C LEU A 13 13.11 -20.89 -16.66
N THR A 14 13.21 -21.19 -15.37
CA THR A 14 12.24 -20.78 -14.34
C THR A 14 12.98 -20.13 -13.18
N GLU A 15 12.24 -19.57 -12.22
CA GLU A 15 12.80 -18.99 -10.99
C GLU A 15 13.41 -20.03 -10.05
N ALA A 16 13.22 -21.31 -10.33
CA ALA A 16 13.81 -22.38 -9.55
C ALA A 16 15.34 -22.26 -9.58
N LYS A 17 15.95 -22.12 -8.39
CA LYS A 17 17.39 -21.98 -8.21
C LYS A 17 18.18 -23.07 -8.95
N ASP A 18 17.69 -24.30 -8.93
CA ASP A 18 18.37 -25.43 -9.57
C ASP A 18 18.42 -25.30 -11.10
N GLN A 19 17.38 -24.73 -11.72
CA GLN A 19 17.37 -24.47 -13.17
C GLN A 19 18.35 -23.36 -13.53
N ILE A 20 18.39 -22.28 -12.73
CA ILE A 20 19.34 -21.18 -12.92
C ILE A 20 20.78 -21.69 -12.78
N LEU A 21 21.07 -22.48 -11.74
CA LEU A 21 22.40 -23.07 -11.52
C LEU A 21 22.78 -24.04 -12.64
N LYS A 22 21.85 -24.91 -13.07
CA LYS A 22 22.09 -25.85 -14.16
C LYS A 22 22.47 -25.13 -15.45
N THR A 23 21.71 -24.10 -15.81
CA THR A 23 21.98 -23.30 -17.02
C THR A 23 23.26 -22.49 -16.89
N ALA A 24 23.52 -21.88 -15.73
CA ALA A 24 24.77 -21.16 -15.47
C ALA A 24 26.00 -22.08 -15.56
N ASN A 25 25.93 -23.28 -14.97
CA ASN A 25 26.99 -24.28 -15.03
C ASN A 25 27.26 -24.73 -16.47
N TYR A 26 26.20 -24.93 -17.27
CA TYR A 26 26.35 -25.25 -18.69
C TYR A 26 27.08 -24.13 -19.43
N CYS A 27 26.70 -22.86 -19.23
CA CYS A 27 27.40 -21.71 -19.81
C CYS A 27 28.86 -21.66 -19.37
N SER A 28 29.12 -21.80 -18.07
CA SER A 28 30.45 -21.74 -17.47
C SER A 28 31.38 -22.84 -17.98
N ALA A 29 30.88 -23.96 -18.49
CA ALA A 29 31.69 -25.02 -19.10
C ALA A 29 32.31 -24.62 -20.46
N TYR A 30 31.82 -23.56 -21.11
CA TYR A 30 32.25 -23.12 -22.44
C TYR A 30 32.69 -21.64 -22.45
N PRO A 31 33.74 -21.26 -21.72
CA PRO A 31 34.21 -19.87 -21.62
C PRO A 31 34.62 -19.25 -22.96
N GLU A 32 35.09 -20.05 -23.92
CA GLU A 32 35.42 -19.62 -25.28
C GLU A 32 34.20 -19.12 -26.06
N SER A 33 33.01 -19.57 -25.67
CA SER A 33 31.73 -19.18 -26.28
C SER A 33 31.04 -18.03 -25.55
N ALA A 34 31.69 -17.39 -24.55
CA ALA A 34 31.04 -16.42 -23.65
C ALA A 34 30.35 -15.26 -24.36
N THR A 35 30.96 -14.71 -25.41
CA THR A 35 30.36 -13.62 -26.20
C THR A 35 29.07 -14.07 -26.88
N GLN A 36 29.08 -15.26 -27.49
CA GLN A 36 27.90 -15.82 -28.16
C GLN A 36 26.79 -16.14 -27.15
N ILE A 37 27.14 -16.75 -26.02
CA ILE A 37 26.21 -17.03 -24.92
C ILE A 37 25.56 -15.74 -24.41
N ALA A 38 26.35 -14.68 -24.18
CA ALA A 38 25.85 -13.40 -23.71
C ALA A 38 24.91 -12.73 -24.72
N ILE A 39 25.14 -12.90 -26.03
CA ILE A 39 24.24 -12.43 -27.08
C ILE A 39 22.93 -13.21 -27.07
N MET A 40 22.96 -14.53 -26.94
CA MET A 40 21.75 -15.35 -26.88
C MET A 40 20.89 -14.99 -25.66
N ILE A 41 21.51 -14.89 -24.49
CA ILE A 41 20.83 -14.48 -23.26
C ILE A 41 20.27 -13.05 -23.38
N GLU A 42 21.01 -12.12 -23.99
CA GLU A 42 20.51 -10.76 -24.25
C GLU A 42 19.27 -10.78 -25.16
N ASN A 43 19.30 -11.54 -26.25
CA ASN A 43 18.17 -11.62 -27.19
C ASN A 43 16.93 -12.19 -26.50
N GLU A 44 17.07 -13.29 -25.76
CA GLU A 44 15.99 -13.89 -24.97
C GLU A 44 15.48 -12.94 -23.89
N PHE A 45 16.38 -12.22 -23.21
CA PHE A 45 16.02 -11.21 -22.20
C PHE A 45 15.16 -10.10 -22.80
N ILE A 46 15.54 -9.58 -23.97
CA ILE A 46 14.83 -8.48 -24.64
C ILE A 46 13.43 -8.94 -25.07
N GLN A 47 13.33 -10.11 -25.70
CA GLN A 47 12.08 -10.67 -26.23
C GLN A 47 11.14 -11.20 -25.15
N THR A 48 11.66 -11.54 -23.98
CA THR A 48 10.89 -12.06 -22.86
C THR A 48 9.94 -11.02 -22.26
N ARG A 49 8.79 -11.51 -21.77
CA ARG A 49 7.80 -10.71 -21.03
C ARG A 49 8.41 -10.06 -19.77
N LYS A 50 7.96 -8.86 -19.43
CA LYS A 50 8.51 -8.03 -18.34
C LYS A 50 8.63 -8.78 -16.99
N ASP A 51 7.64 -9.58 -16.61
CA ASP A 51 7.58 -10.37 -15.38
C ASP A 51 8.66 -11.46 -15.30
N LYS A 52 9.12 -11.94 -16.45
CA LYS A 52 10.14 -12.99 -16.55
C LYS A 52 11.57 -12.45 -16.72
N LYS A 53 11.74 -11.15 -16.98
CA LYS A 53 13.09 -10.55 -17.14
C LYS A 53 13.96 -10.73 -15.90
N ARG A 54 13.36 -10.81 -14.71
CA ARG A 54 14.07 -11.05 -13.44
C ARG A 54 14.82 -12.39 -13.42
N ILE A 55 14.26 -13.40 -14.06
CA ILE A 55 14.83 -14.76 -14.13
C ILE A 55 16.15 -14.71 -14.89
N TYR A 56 16.17 -14.01 -16.02
CA TYR A 56 17.38 -13.82 -16.81
C TYR A 56 18.40 -12.94 -16.10
N LEU A 57 17.97 -11.93 -15.34
CA LEU A 57 18.88 -11.15 -14.50
C LEU A 57 19.56 -12.02 -13.43
N TYR A 58 18.81 -12.96 -12.82
CA TYR A 58 19.40 -13.95 -11.90
C TYR A 58 20.37 -14.92 -12.59
N LEU A 59 20.06 -15.35 -13.82
CA LEU A 59 20.97 -16.17 -14.61
C LEU A 59 22.29 -15.43 -14.91
N ILE A 60 22.20 -14.18 -15.38
CA ILE A 60 23.38 -13.35 -15.63
C ILE A 60 24.18 -13.15 -14.34
N HIS A 61 23.50 -12.86 -13.23
CA HIS A 61 24.13 -12.75 -11.92
C HIS A 61 24.89 -14.02 -11.55
N GLN A 62 24.28 -15.19 -11.73
CA GLN A 62 24.92 -16.47 -11.39
C GLN A 62 26.15 -16.73 -12.27
N ILE A 63 26.06 -16.52 -13.59
CA ILE A 63 27.21 -16.70 -14.50
C ILE A 63 28.37 -15.77 -14.11
N ILE A 64 28.07 -14.52 -13.76
CA ILE A 64 29.06 -13.54 -13.30
C ILE A 64 29.73 -13.99 -11.99
N LEU A 65 28.95 -14.53 -11.05
CA LEU A 65 29.49 -15.05 -9.79
C LEU A 65 30.38 -16.26 -10.01
N ASP A 66 29.96 -17.21 -10.85
CA ASP A 66 30.71 -18.41 -11.16
C ASP A 66 32.05 -18.04 -11.81
N GLU A 67 32.04 -17.10 -12.77
CA GLU A 67 33.26 -16.61 -13.41
C GLU A 67 34.23 -15.98 -12.40
N ASN A 68 33.71 -15.14 -11.49
CA ASN A 68 34.52 -14.50 -10.44
C ASN A 68 35.14 -15.53 -9.47
N GLN A 69 34.44 -16.64 -9.20
CA GLN A 69 34.95 -17.72 -8.35
C GLN A 69 36.01 -18.56 -9.05
N LEU A 70 35.86 -18.80 -10.36
CA LEU A 70 36.79 -19.60 -11.16
C LEU A 70 38.11 -18.87 -11.46
N LYS A 71 38.17 -17.54 -11.30
CA LYS A 71 39.37 -16.70 -11.44
C LYS A 71 40.15 -16.95 -12.73
N ARG A 72 39.44 -17.07 -13.86
CA ARG A 72 40.08 -17.27 -15.17
C ARG A 72 40.86 -16.01 -15.55
N GLN A 73 42.00 -16.20 -16.20
CA GLN A 73 42.95 -15.12 -16.52
C GLN A 73 42.30 -13.96 -17.32
N ASP A 74 41.32 -14.26 -18.18
CA ASP A 74 40.69 -13.29 -19.08
C ASP A 74 39.27 -12.86 -18.71
N ASN A 75 38.67 -13.46 -17.68
CA ASN A 75 37.30 -13.22 -17.27
C ASN A 75 36.27 -13.07 -18.42
N PRO A 76 36.18 -14.04 -19.35
CA PRO A 76 35.40 -13.94 -20.58
C PRO A 76 33.93 -13.52 -20.36
N PHE A 77 33.27 -14.08 -19.36
CA PHE A 77 31.87 -13.72 -19.06
C PHE A 77 31.72 -12.32 -18.44
N LEU A 78 32.67 -11.87 -17.61
CA LEU A 78 32.65 -10.49 -17.09
C LEU A 78 32.78 -9.48 -18.23
N LYS A 79 33.68 -9.73 -19.20
CA LYS A 79 33.84 -8.88 -20.39
C LYS A 79 32.59 -8.90 -21.27
N ALA A 80 32.06 -10.10 -21.54
CA ALA A 80 30.90 -10.28 -22.42
C ALA A 80 29.62 -9.61 -21.88
N PHE A 81 29.33 -9.77 -20.58
CA PHE A 81 28.15 -9.14 -19.96
C PHE A 81 28.39 -7.69 -19.57
N GLY A 82 29.59 -7.31 -19.14
CA GLY A 82 29.90 -5.94 -18.69
C GLY A 82 29.53 -4.87 -19.72
N GLY A 83 29.76 -5.14 -21.01
CA GLY A 83 29.36 -4.24 -22.10
C GLY A 83 27.84 -4.15 -22.33
N LYS A 84 27.07 -5.14 -21.88
CA LYS A 84 25.62 -5.28 -22.13
C LYS A 84 24.76 -4.86 -20.94
N LEU A 85 25.28 -4.92 -19.72
CA LEU A 85 24.53 -4.70 -18.48
C LEU A 85 23.75 -3.37 -18.46
N LYS A 86 24.32 -2.27 -18.97
CA LYS A 86 23.60 -0.99 -19.01
C LYS A 86 22.33 -1.05 -19.87
N LYS A 87 22.42 -1.68 -21.03
CA LYS A 87 21.28 -1.85 -21.94
C LYS A 87 20.24 -2.77 -21.32
N LEU A 88 20.68 -3.91 -20.79
CA LEU A 88 19.81 -4.89 -20.12
C LEU A 88 19.07 -4.29 -18.92
N LEU A 89 19.74 -3.48 -18.10
CA LEU A 89 19.08 -2.77 -17.00
C LEU A 89 18.12 -1.68 -17.48
N GLY A 90 18.44 -0.99 -18.58
CA GLY A 90 17.51 -0.07 -19.23
C GLY A 90 16.23 -0.77 -19.67
N ASP A 91 16.37 -1.94 -20.32
CA ASP A 91 15.26 -2.80 -20.71
C ASP A 91 14.54 -3.44 -19.51
N PHE A 92 15.22 -3.61 -18.38
CA PHE A 92 14.64 -4.10 -17.12
C PHE A 92 13.74 -3.06 -16.45
N CYS A 93 14.04 -1.77 -16.57
CA CYS A 93 13.28 -0.68 -15.93
C CYS A 93 11.81 -0.56 -16.40
N ILE A 94 11.37 -1.39 -17.35
CA ILE A 94 9.96 -1.48 -17.77
C ILE A 94 9.09 -2.30 -16.80
N VAL A 95 9.67 -2.96 -15.79
CA VAL A 95 8.93 -3.72 -14.79
C VAL A 95 8.02 -2.80 -13.95
N ASP A 96 6.89 -3.36 -13.50
CA ASP A 96 5.90 -2.64 -12.71
C ASP A 96 5.94 -3.00 -11.21
N ASP A 97 6.66 -4.06 -10.84
CA ASP A 97 6.82 -4.47 -9.44
C ASP A 97 8.10 -3.87 -8.84
N ILE A 98 7.94 -3.15 -7.73
CA ILE A 98 9.06 -2.60 -6.98
C ILE A 98 10.03 -3.68 -6.47
N LYS A 99 9.52 -4.88 -6.16
CA LYS A 99 10.34 -6.01 -5.67
C LYS A 99 11.36 -6.48 -6.71
N ASP A 100 11.01 -6.40 -7.98
CA ASP A 100 11.91 -6.77 -9.07
C ASP A 100 13.08 -5.78 -9.16
N LEU A 101 12.81 -4.47 -8.95
CA LEU A 101 13.85 -3.44 -8.87
C LEU A 101 14.72 -3.58 -7.61
N GLU A 102 14.13 -3.88 -6.45
CA GLU A 102 14.87 -4.17 -5.22
C GLU A 102 15.83 -5.35 -5.38
N SER A 103 15.38 -6.38 -6.09
CA SER A 103 16.19 -7.56 -6.42
C SER A 103 17.37 -7.18 -7.32
N ALA A 104 17.14 -6.35 -8.35
CA ALA A 104 18.20 -5.84 -9.22
C ALA A 104 19.21 -4.95 -8.45
N HIS A 105 18.73 -4.07 -7.57
CA HIS A 105 19.60 -3.27 -6.69
C HIS A 105 20.44 -4.16 -5.77
N THR A 106 19.87 -5.23 -5.22
CA THR A 106 20.56 -6.20 -4.37
C THR A 106 21.68 -6.91 -5.13
N ILE A 107 21.41 -7.32 -6.37
CA ILE A 107 22.41 -7.90 -7.27
C ILE A 107 23.58 -6.93 -7.50
N ILE A 108 23.29 -5.67 -7.85
CA ILE A 108 24.33 -4.67 -8.12
C ILE A 108 25.13 -4.36 -6.85
N LYS A 109 24.46 -4.26 -5.69
CA LYS A 109 25.12 -4.06 -4.39
C LYS A 109 26.05 -5.23 -4.05
N ARG A 110 25.66 -6.45 -4.40
CA ARG A 110 26.53 -7.62 -4.24
C ARG A 110 27.75 -7.54 -5.16
N TRP A 111 27.59 -7.17 -6.43
CA TRP A 111 28.73 -6.98 -7.34
C TRP A 111 29.71 -5.90 -6.85
N ASP A 112 29.19 -4.85 -6.22
CA ASP A 112 29.97 -3.77 -5.60
C ASP A 112 30.74 -4.26 -4.37
N ARG A 113 30.06 -4.97 -3.47
CA ARG A 113 30.65 -5.55 -2.25
C ARG A 113 31.72 -6.60 -2.56
N ASP A 114 31.43 -7.48 -3.51
CA ASP A 114 32.30 -8.57 -3.91
C ASP A 114 33.41 -8.08 -4.90
N GLN A 115 33.47 -6.77 -5.18
CA GLN A 115 34.43 -6.08 -6.06
C GLN A 115 34.54 -6.69 -7.46
N ILE A 116 33.42 -7.20 -7.98
CA ILE A 116 33.35 -7.85 -9.30
C ILE A 116 33.50 -6.82 -10.43
N PHE A 117 32.92 -5.63 -10.24
CA PHE A 117 33.07 -4.51 -11.14
C PHE A 117 33.60 -3.29 -10.39
N HIS A 118 34.21 -2.37 -11.14
CA HIS A 118 34.68 -1.11 -10.58
C HIS A 118 33.52 -0.30 -9.96
N PRO A 119 33.69 0.36 -8.80
CA PRO A 119 32.62 1.10 -8.13
C PRO A 119 31.94 2.19 -9.00
N SER A 120 32.71 2.84 -9.87
CA SER A 120 32.14 3.83 -10.81
C SER A 120 31.20 3.20 -11.85
N PHE A 121 31.40 1.92 -12.19
CA PHE A 121 30.53 1.18 -13.08
C PHE A 121 29.26 0.73 -12.34
N THR A 122 29.38 0.13 -11.15
CA THR A 122 28.22 -0.27 -10.33
C THR A 122 27.35 0.93 -9.97
N SER A 123 27.93 2.10 -9.68
CA SER A 123 27.19 3.35 -9.48
C SER A 123 26.39 3.76 -10.71
N LYS A 124 26.94 3.62 -11.93
CA LYS A 124 26.22 3.89 -13.18
C LYS A 124 25.07 2.92 -13.40
N LEU A 125 25.23 1.65 -13.01
CA LEU A 125 24.15 0.68 -13.08
C LEU A 125 23.01 1.04 -12.11
N LYS A 126 23.34 1.42 -10.86
CA LYS A 126 22.35 1.89 -9.86
C LYS A 126 21.57 3.11 -10.37
N SER A 127 22.24 4.08 -11.00
CA SER A 127 21.57 5.28 -11.52
C SER A 127 20.58 5.01 -12.66
N ILE A 128 20.69 3.88 -13.36
CA ILE A 128 19.71 3.50 -14.40
C ILE A 128 18.39 3.03 -13.75
N LEU A 129 18.48 2.31 -12.63
CA LEU A 129 17.31 1.77 -11.92
C LEU A 129 16.63 2.82 -11.02
N GLN A 130 17.42 3.74 -10.46
CA GLN A 130 16.98 4.68 -9.42
C GLN A 130 15.70 5.47 -9.77
N PRO A 131 15.56 6.09 -10.96
CA PRO A 131 14.37 6.91 -11.25
C PRO A 131 13.08 6.10 -11.25
N LYS A 132 13.11 4.87 -11.77
CA LYS A 132 11.94 3.98 -11.79
C LYS A 132 11.62 3.46 -10.39
N TYR A 133 12.65 3.15 -9.61
CA TYR A 133 12.48 2.73 -8.21
C TYR A 133 11.80 3.83 -7.39
N ASP A 134 12.29 5.07 -7.47
CA ASP A 134 11.71 6.21 -6.75
C ASP A 134 10.25 6.46 -7.17
N GLN A 135 9.96 6.35 -8.48
CA GLN A 135 8.60 6.46 -9.00
C GLN A 135 7.66 5.40 -8.41
N LEU A 136 8.04 4.12 -8.43
CA LEU A 136 7.19 3.05 -7.90
C LEU A 136 7.05 3.14 -6.38
N LYS A 137 8.11 3.52 -5.67
CA LYS A 137 8.07 3.74 -4.23
C LYS A 137 7.10 4.86 -3.85
N GLN A 138 7.15 5.98 -4.57
CA GLN A 138 6.21 7.09 -4.36
C GLN A 138 4.76 6.70 -4.66
N GLN A 139 4.52 5.88 -5.69
CA GLN A 139 3.19 5.33 -5.98
C GLN A 139 2.68 4.44 -4.85
N GLN A 140 3.55 3.58 -4.30
CA GLN A 140 3.20 2.71 -3.18
C GLN A 140 2.94 3.49 -1.90
N GLU A 141 3.75 4.50 -1.59
CA GLU A 141 3.56 5.39 -0.43
C GLU A 141 2.24 6.17 -0.55
N THR A 142 1.93 6.72 -1.73
CA THR A 142 0.64 7.38 -2.00
C THR A 142 -0.54 6.43 -1.81
N PHE A 143 -0.46 5.20 -2.36
CA PHE A 143 -1.52 4.20 -2.23
C PHE A 143 -1.74 3.78 -0.76
N ASN A 144 -0.66 3.62 0.01
CA ASN A 144 -0.74 3.30 1.43
C ASN A 144 -1.34 4.45 2.25
N ALA A 145 -0.99 5.71 1.92
CA ALA A 145 -1.57 6.89 2.58
C ALA A 145 -3.08 7.00 2.30
N LEU A 146 -3.53 6.72 1.08
CA LEU A 146 -4.95 6.69 0.72
C LEU A 146 -5.69 5.59 1.51
N ASN A 147 -5.14 4.37 1.56
CA ASN A 147 -5.76 3.27 2.31
C ASN A 147 -5.83 3.51 3.83
N GLN A 148 -4.85 4.21 4.41
CA GLN A 148 -4.90 4.61 5.82
C GLN A 148 -6.02 5.63 6.08
N THR A 149 -6.25 6.54 5.14
CA THR A 149 -7.33 7.52 5.19
C THR A 149 -8.70 6.84 5.07
N ASP A 150 -8.83 5.85 4.18
CA ASP A 150 -10.07 5.07 4.06
C ASP A 150 -10.34 4.18 5.30
N ALA A 151 -9.29 3.61 5.89
CA ALA A 151 -9.40 2.81 7.11
C ALA A 151 -9.78 3.66 8.34
N SER A 152 -9.28 4.90 8.44
CA SER A 152 -9.67 5.82 9.52
C SER A 152 -11.12 6.29 9.34
N ALA A 153 -11.53 6.63 8.12
CA ALA A 153 -12.91 6.99 7.80
C ALA A 153 -13.90 5.86 8.12
N ASN A 154 -13.56 4.60 7.79
CA ASN A 154 -14.40 3.45 8.12
C ASN A 154 -14.54 3.19 9.62
N LYS A 155 -13.49 3.43 10.42
CA LYS A 155 -13.57 3.32 11.88
C LYS A 155 -14.50 4.37 12.50
N VAL A 156 -14.42 5.61 12.00
CA VAL A 156 -15.33 6.69 12.43
C VAL A 156 -16.77 6.36 12.06
N LEU A 157 -17.01 5.85 10.85
CA LEU A 157 -18.35 5.43 10.41
C LEU A 157 -18.90 4.29 11.29
N GLN A 158 -18.10 3.27 11.59
CA GLN A 158 -18.51 2.18 12.48
C GLN A 158 -18.86 2.68 13.89
N HIS A 159 -18.04 3.59 14.43
CA HIS A 159 -18.32 4.21 15.73
C HIS A 159 -19.65 4.98 15.71
N ASN A 160 -19.90 5.77 14.67
CA ASN A 160 -21.14 6.53 14.54
C ASN A 160 -22.37 5.62 14.42
N ILE A 161 -22.27 4.52 13.68
CA ILE A 161 -23.35 3.52 13.59
C ILE A 161 -23.65 2.91 14.96
N GLN A 162 -22.63 2.55 15.74
CA GLN A 162 -22.82 2.02 17.09
C GLN A 162 -23.47 3.05 18.02
N THR A 163 -23.06 4.32 17.94
CA THR A 163 -23.67 5.40 18.71
C THR A 163 -25.14 5.59 18.36
N VAL A 164 -25.50 5.61 17.07
CA VAL A 164 -26.91 5.71 16.63
C VAL A 164 -27.74 4.53 17.12
N GLN A 165 -27.21 3.31 17.04
CA GLN A 165 -27.89 2.11 17.54
C GLN A 165 -28.13 2.15 19.06
N SER A 166 -27.16 2.66 19.83
CA SER A 166 -27.31 2.88 21.27
C SER A 166 -28.40 3.90 21.58
N ILE A 167 -28.43 5.02 20.84
CA ILE A 167 -29.47 6.04 20.97
C ILE A 167 -30.86 5.47 20.67
N GLU A 168 -31.00 4.66 19.61
CA GLU A 168 -32.27 4.00 19.29
C GLU A 168 -32.75 3.07 20.41
N GLN A 169 -31.84 2.31 21.04
CA GLN A 169 -32.17 1.46 22.17
C GLN A 169 -32.64 2.29 23.37
N SER A 170 -31.89 3.33 23.74
CA SER A 170 -32.27 4.25 24.82
C SER A 170 -33.61 4.95 24.53
N HIS A 171 -33.87 5.35 23.29
CA HIS A 171 -35.14 5.95 22.90
C HIS A 171 -36.32 4.97 22.96
N LYS A 172 -36.10 3.68 22.64
CA LYS A 172 -37.10 2.62 22.84
C LYS A 172 -37.43 2.44 24.32
N ILE A 173 -36.42 2.42 25.18
CA ILE A 173 -36.61 2.32 26.64
C ILE A 173 -37.38 3.54 27.15
N TYR A 174 -36.97 4.76 26.76
CA TYR A 174 -37.68 5.99 27.11
C TYR A 174 -39.15 5.96 26.69
N LYS A 175 -39.45 5.55 25.45
CA LYS A 175 -40.84 5.42 24.97
C LYS A 175 -41.64 4.42 25.80
N HIS A 176 -41.03 3.30 26.19
CA HIS A 176 -41.67 2.30 27.04
C HIS A 176 -41.97 2.84 28.44
N LEU A 177 -40.99 3.49 29.08
CA LEU A 177 -41.16 4.12 30.40
C LEU A 177 -42.23 5.23 30.37
N LYS A 178 -42.24 6.05 29.32
CA LYS A 178 -43.26 7.08 29.12
C LYS A 178 -44.67 6.49 28.97
N GLN A 179 -44.82 5.38 28.23
CA GLN A 179 -46.10 4.68 28.11
C GLN A 179 -46.59 4.17 29.47
N LEU A 180 -45.70 3.67 30.32
CA LEU A 180 -46.05 3.23 31.68
C LEU A 180 -46.48 4.41 32.56
N ALA A 181 -45.76 5.54 32.50
CA ALA A 181 -46.12 6.75 33.23
C ALA A 181 -47.47 7.35 32.77
N ASP A 182 -47.76 7.31 31.47
CA ASP A 182 -49.05 7.74 30.92
C ASP A 182 -50.21 6.78 31.29
N ILE A 183 -49.92 5.49 31.55
CA ILE A 183 -50.90 4.55 32.10
C ILE A 183 -51.19 4.91 33.56
N ASP A 184 -50.18 5.19 34.38
CA ASP A 184 -50.38 5.62 35.77
C ASP A 184 -51.18 6.93 35.86
N SER A 185 -50.91 7.92 35.00
CA SER A 185 -51.66 9.19 35.03
C SER A 185 -53.13 9.04 34.64
N LYS A 186 -53.44 8.17 33.66
CA LYS A 186 -54.83 7.83 33.28
C LYS A 186 -55.55 6.97 34.31
N THR A 187 -54.81 6.19 35.10
CA THR A 187 -55.37 5.40 36.20
C THR A 187 -55.64 6.28 37.44
N LEU A 188 -54.83 7.33 37.63
CA LEU A 188 -55.01 8.36 38.66
C LEU A 188 -56.23 9.27 38.43
N GLU A 189 -56.64 9.50 37.19
CA GLU A 189 -57.87 10.26 36.89
C GLU A 189 -59.18 9.48 37.11
N PHE A 190 -59.12 8.16 37.34
CA PHE A 190 -60.32 7.32 37.44
C PHE A 190 -60.70 6.82 38.84
N ASN A 191 -59.95 7.16 39.91
CA ASN A 191 -60.27 6.70 41.27
C ASN A 191 -60.16 7.81 42.33
N CYS A 192 -61.12 8.73 42.30
CA CYS A 192 -61.65 9.28 43.54
C CYS A 192 -62.60 8.24 44.15
N SER A 193 -62.26 7.77 45.35
CA SER A 193 -62.92 6.75 46.20
C SER A 193 -62.53 5.29 45.95
N TYR A 194 -61.67 4.72 46.80
CA TYR A 194 -62.10 3.79 47.86
C TYR A 194 -60.90 3.32 48.69
N ASP A 195 -61.13 3.22 49.99
CA ASP A 195 -60.27 2.56 50.96
C ASP A 195 -59.85 1.15 50.49
N LYS A 196 -58.62 0.77 50.83
CA LYS A 196 -57.93 -0.53 50.63
C LYS A 196 -57.13 -0.66 49.34
N PHE A 197 -55.92 -0.11 49.35
CA PHE A 197 -54.78 -0.74 48.68
C PHE A 197 -53.55 -0.62 49.58
N ASP A 198 -53.23 -1.73 50.24
CA ASP A 198 -51.94 -1.95 50.89
C ASP A 198 -50.87 -2.19 49.82
N GLU A 199 -49.73 -1.54 50.03
CA GLU A 199 -48.37 -1.93 49.63
C GLU A 199 -48.08 -2.25 48.16
N LYS A 200 -47.70 -1.20 47.42
CA LYS A 200 -46.39 -1.12 46.75
C LYS A 200 -46.11 0.32 46.32
N THR A 201 -45.82 1.15 47.30
CA THR A 201 -45.22 2.47 47.10
C THR A 201 -43.75 2.28 46.75
N THR A 202 -43.42 2.20 45.45
CA THR A 202 -42.13 2.72 44.99
C THR A 202 -42.09 4.16 45.50
N SER A 203 -41.16 4.48 46.41
CA SER A 203 -41.27 5.73 47.15
C SER A 203 -41.23 6.90 46.16
N ASN A 204 -42.01 7.97 46.37
CA ASN A 204 -41.96 9.15 45.50
C ASN A 204 -40.51 9.65 45.27
N GLN A 205 -39.59 9.37 46.21
CA GLN A 205 -38.16 9.65 46.09
C GLN A 205 -37.44 8.81 45.02
N GLU A 206 -37.78 7.54 44.85
CA GLU A 206 -37.19 6.66 43.81
C GLU A 206 -37.65 7.10 42.40
N LEU A 207 -38.90 7.51 42.28
CA LEU A 207 -39.47 8.00 41.02
C LEU A 207 -38.87 9.35 40.63
N GLN A 208 -38.60 10.22 41.61
CA GLN A 208 -37.94 11.49 41.42
C GLN A 208 -36.45 11.34 41.06
N GLY A 209 -35.77 10.34 41.64
CA GLY A 209 -34.41 9.97 41.24
C GLY A 209 -34.31 9.50 39.78
N LEU A 210 -35.26 8.68 39.31
CA LEU A 210 -35.30 8.25 37.90
C LEU A 210 -35.58 9.41 36.93
N ILE A 211 -36.36 10.41 37.34
CA ILE A 211 -36.60 11.62 36.53
C ILE A 211 -35.32 12.46 36.44
N GLU A 212 -34.59 12.63 37.55
CA GLU A 212 -33.30 13.33 37.55
C GLU A 212 -32.24 12.63 36.70
N GLU A 213 -32.18 11.29 36.76
CA GLU A 213 -31.31 10.50 35.87
C GLU A 213 -31.70 10.66 34.39
N GLY A 214 -33.01 10.72 34.11
CA GLY A 214 -33.54 10.97 32.76
C GLY A 214 -33.20 12.36 32.21
N GLU A 215 -33.33 13.41 33.03
CA GLU A 215 -32.93 14.79 32.68
C GLU A 215 -31.41 14.88 32.45
N THR A 216 -30.61 14.25 33.32
CA THR A 216 -29.15 14.19 33.19
C THR A 216 -28.74 13.49 31.89
N CYS A 217 -29.39 12.37 31.57
CA CYS A 217 -29.16 11.65 30.32
C CYS A 217 -29.57 12.47 29.09
N ARG A 218 -30.67 13.24 29.17
CA ARG A 218 -31.10 14.17 28.11
C ARG A 218 -30.05 15.26 27.86
N GLU A 219 -29.53 15.88 28.92
CA GLU A 219 -28.49 16.90 28.80
C GLU A 219 -27.19 16.35 28.21
N GLN A 220 -26.77 15.15 28.63
CA GLN A 220 -25.61 14.47 28.02
C GLN A 220 -25.82 14.18 26.52
N LEU A 221 -27.05 13.79 26.14
CA LEU A 221 -27.43 13.58 24.73
C LEU A 221 -27.37 14.88 23.92
N ILE A 222 -27.92 15.98 24.47
CA ILE A 222 -27.88 17.30 23.81
C ILE A 222 -26.42 17.74 23.60
N GLN A 223 -25.58 17.60 24.62
CA GLN A 223 -24.15 17.93 24.52
C GLN A 223 -23.44 17.07 23.47
N SER A 224 -23.75 15.77 23.42
CA SER A 224 -23.18 14.85 22.44
C SER A 224 -23.60 15.21 21.02
N ILE A 225 -24.86 15.60 20.79
CA ILE A 225 -25.35 16.06 19.48
C ILE A 225 -24.65 17.34 19.04
N ILE A 226 -24.51 18.32 19.94
CA ILE A 226 -23.81 19.58 19.65
C ILE A 226 -22.35 19.29 19.25
N HIS A 227 -21.66 18.44 20.01
CA HIS A 227 -20.29 18.05 19.71
C HIS A 227 -20.16 17.36 18.35
N LEU A 228 -21.10 16.46 18.03
CA LEU A 228 -21.13 15.77 16.74
C LEU A 228 -21.35 16.74 15.58
N GLN A 229 -22.26 17.71 15.75
CA GLN A 229 -22.55 18.74 14.75
C GLN A 229 -21.33 19.62 14.49
N GLN A 230 -20.62 20.04 15.55
CA GLN A 230 -19.37 20.79 15.41
C GLN A 230 -18.27 19.98 14.70
N PHE A 231 -18.12 18.70 15.03
CA PHE A 231 -17.18 17.83 14.34
C PHE A 231 -17.46 17.72 12.84
N TYR A 232 -18.73 17.58 12.44
CA TYR A 232 -19.10 17.53 11.02
C TYR A 232 -18.88 18.86 10.30
N ILE A 233 -19.10 19.99 10.97
CA ILE A 233 -18.78 21.32 10.43
C ILE A 233 -17.27 21.45 10.22
N ASP A 234 -16.46 21.05 11.19
CA ASP A 234 -14.99 21.12 11.09
C ASP A 234 -14.46 20.23 9.96
N MET A 235 -15.03 19.02 9.78
CA MET A 235 -14.69 18.17 8.64
C MET A 235 -15.09 18.79 7.29
N ALA A 236 -16.25 19.43 7.21
CA ALA A 236 -16.67 20.13 5.99
C ALA A 236 -15.71 21.27 5.64
N ILE A 237 -15.32 22.07 6.63
CA ILE A 237 -14.33 23.15 6.48
C ILE A 237 -12.97 22.60 6.03
N GLN A 238 -12.49 21.50 6.63
CA GLN A 238 -11.26 20.85 6.18
C GLN A 238 -11.36 20.34 4.74
N GLY A 239 -12.49 19.76 4.35
CA GLY A 239 -12.75 19.31 2.99
C GLY A 239 -12.70 20.45 1.98
N GLU A 240 -13.34 21.59 2.28
CA GLU A 240 -13.30 22.79 1.44
C GLU A 240 -11.88 23.35 1.31
N ASN A 241 -11.10 23.37 2.39
CA ASN A 241 -9.71 23.83 2.37
C ASN A 241 -8.83 22.92 1.51
N LEU A 242 -8.93 21.60 1.65
CA LEU A 242 -8.19 20.64 0.83
C LEU A 242 -8.54 20.75 -0.66
N GLN A 243 -9.82 20.97 -0.97
CA GLN A 243 -10.28 21.17 -2.34
C GLN A 243 -9.76 22.49 -2.91
N SER A 244 -9.78 23.57 -2.13
CA SER A 244 -9.19 24.87 -2.49
C SER A 244 -7.70 24.76 -2.78
N ASP A 245 -6.93 24.09 -1.91
CA ASP A 245 -5.49 23.86 -2.07
C ASP A 245 -5.18 23.07 -3.34
N TYR A 246 -5.98 22.04 -3.64
CA TYR A 246 -5.86 21.25 -4.85
C TYR A 246 -6.06 22.11 -6.12
N TYR A 247 -7.13 22.93 -6.15
CA TYR A 247 -7.39 23.81 -7.29
C TYR A 247 -6.35 24.92 -7.43
N GLN A 248 -5.86 25.50 -6.33
CA GLN A 248 -4.76 26.46 -6.36
C GLN A 248 -3.46 25.83 -6.91
N GLY A 249 -3.17 24.59 -6.51
CA GLY A 249 -2.03 23.83 -7.04
C GLY A 249 -2.12 23.59 -8.55
N MET A 250 -3.32 23.21 -9.04
CA MET A 250 -3.56 23.09 -10.49
C MET A 250 -3.43 24.42 -11.22
N GLN A 251 -3.97 25.51 -10.65
CA GLN A 251 -3.90 26.83 -11.26
C GLN A 251 -2.46 27.32 -11.41
N LYS A 252 -1.62 27.17 -10.36
CA LYS A 252 -0.18 27.48 -10.43
C LYS A 252 0.53 26.69 -11.53
N LYS A 253 0.17 25.43 -11.72
CA LYS A 253 0.74 24.58 -12.78
C LYS A 253 0.30 25.04 -14.17
N ILE A 254 -0.97 25.42 -14.34
CA ILE A 254 -1.48 26.00 -15.59
C ILE A 254 -0.75 27.30 -15.92
N ASP A 255 -0.58 28.19 -14.93
CA ASP A 255 0.05 29.48 -15.12
C ASP A 255 1.54 29.34 -15.46
N TYR A 256 2.25 28.39 -14.81
CA TYR A 256 3.62 28.01 -15.17
C TYR A 256 3.75 27.60 -16.65
N TYR A 257 2.85 26.75 -17.16
CA TYR A 257 2.89 26.34 -18.57
C TYR A 257 2.50 27.45 -19.55
N LYS A 258 1.59 28.36 -19.15
CA LYS A 258 1.25 29.55 -19.96
C LYS A 258 2.45 30.49 -20.08
N GLU A 259 3.19 30.71 -19.00
CA GLU A 259 4.36 31.59 -18.98
C GLU A 259 5.49 30.98 -19.82
N LYS A 260 5.81 29.70 -19.61
CA LYS A 260 6.81 28.98 -20.43
C LYS A 260 6.46 28.95 -21.93
N LYS A 261 5.18 28.98 -22.29
CA LYS A 261 4.72 29.07 -23.69
C LYS A 261 4.92 30.47 -24.29
N ARG A 262 4.96 31.53 -23.48
CA ARG A 262 5.23 32.91 -23.95
C ARG A 262 6.73 33.16 -24.17
N GLU A 263 7.59 32.37 -23.54
CA GLU A 263 9.05 32.42 -23.70
C GLU A 263 9.56 31.65 -24.94
N LEU A 264 8.68 30.93 -25.65
CA LEU A 264 8.94 30.21 -26.90
C LEU A 264 8.38 30.99 -28.10
#